data_AF-A0A9D8NP45-F1
#
_entry.id   AF-A0A9D8NP45-F1
#
_cell.length_a   1.000
_cell.length_b   1.000
_cell.length_c   1.000
_cell.angle_alpha   90.00
_cell.angle_beta   90.00
_cell.angle_gamma   90.00
#
_symmetry.space_group_name_H-M   'P 1'
#
loop_
_entity.id
_entity.type
_entity.pdbx_description
1 polymer ?
#
loop_
_entity_poly.entity_id
_entity_poly.type
_entity_poly.pdbx_seq_one_letter_code
_entity_poly.pdbx_strand_id
1 'polypeptide(L)'
;MNFQKKIYRYLSFIVLIGFSGCYAPLEFKQITATKPPEKKASYFISHLDRYSVREWKYIVIHHSASESGCAAEFDKFHREKRHWENGLGYHFVIGNGNG
;
A
#
# COMPACT_ATOMS: atom_id res chain seq x y z
N MET A 1 8.69 21.77 50.14
CA MET A 1 7.43 21.08 49.77
C MET A 1 7.27 19.83 50.62
N ASN A 2 6.34 19.84 51.57
CA ASN A 2 6.28 18.88 52.68
C ASN A 2 6.08 17.44 52.19
N PHE A 3 6.80 16.47 52.76
CA PHE A 3 6.83 15.05 52.37
C PHE A 3 5.44 14.43 52.20
N GLN A 4 4.52 14.80 53.09
CA GLN A 4 3.10 14.41 53.05
C GLN A 4 2.39 14.84 51.74
N LYS A 5 2.74 16.02 51.19
CA LYS A 5 2.21 16.52 49.91
C LYS A 5 2.80 15.78 48.70
N LYS A 6 4.01 15.20 48.81
CA LYS A 6 4.60 14.34 47.77
C LYS A 6 3.92 12.97 47.72
N ILE A 7 3.66 12.37 48.89
CA ILE A 7 2.93 11.09 48.99
C ILE A 7 1.53 11.23 48.42
N TYR A 8 0.79 12.27 48.79
CA TYR A 8 -0.56 12.50 48.28
C TYR A 8 -0.59 12.70 46.75
N ARG A 9 0.39 13.42 46.20
CA ARG A 9 0.55 13.56 44.74
C ARG A 9 0.84 12.23 44.06
N TYR A 10 1.71 11.40 44.64
CA TYR A 10 2.07 10.11 44.06
C TYR A 10 0.90 9.11 44.09
N LEU A 11 0.19 9.02 45.23
CA LEU A 11 -0.98 8.18 45.38
C LEU A 11 -2.14 8.65 44.47
N SER A 12 -2.34 9.95 44.29
CA SER A 12 -3.32 10.50 43.35
C SER A 12 -3.03 10.15 41.89
N PHE A 13 -1.75 10.11 41.49
CA PHE A 13 -1.34 9.70 40.15
C PHE A 13 -1.56 8.20 39.88
N ILE A 14 -1.32 7.33 40.88
CA ILE A 14 -1.56 5.88 40.74
C ILE A 14 -3.05 5.58 40.57
N VAL A 15 -3.92 6.30 41.29
CA VAL A 15 -5.38 6.17 41.17
C VAL A 15 -5.86 6.58 39.77
N LEU A 16 -5.33 7.67 39.20
CA LEU A 16 -5.69 8.12 37.84
C LEU A 16 -5.27 7.11 36.75
N ILE A 17 -4.16 6.40 36.94
CA ILE A 17 -3.69 5.37 36.01
C ILE A 17 -4.55 4.09 36.12
N GLY A 18 -4.96 3.73 37.35
CA GLY A 18 -5.79 2.55 37.61
C GLY A 18 -7.23 2.64 37.07
N PHE A 19 -7.81 3.84 37.00
CA PHE A 19 -9.19 4.03 36.52
C PHE A 19 -9.33 4.25 35.00
N SER A 20 -8.23 4.37 34.26
CA SER A 20 -8.26 4.55 32.79
C SER A 20 -8.08 3.25 32.01
N GLY A 21 -7.96 2.11 32.71
CA GLY A 21 -7.81 0.80 32.10
C GLY A 21 -9.13 0.26 31.57
N CYS A 22 -9.64 0.81 30.47
CA CYS A 22 -10.64 0.13 29.63
C CYS A 22 -9.96 -1.07 28.97
N TYR A 23 -9.77 -2.16 29.72
CA TYR A 23 -9.43 -3.46 29.14
C TYR A 23 -10.67 -3.98 28.42
N ALA A 24 -10.81 -3.61 27.15
CA ALA A 24 -11.61 -4.40 26.23
C ALA A 24 -10.79 -5.67 25.93
N PRO A 25 -11.23 -6.87 26.32
CA PRO A 25 -10.62 -8.07 25.78
C PRO A 25 -10.78 -8.01 24.27
N LEU A 26 -9.70 -8.28 23.53
CA LEU A 26 -9.77 -8.48 22.10
C LEU A 26 -10.69 -9.68 21.87
N GLU A 27 -11.96 -9.41 21.57
CA GLU A 27 -12.88 -10.42 21.11
C GLU A 27 -12.39 -10.84 19.73
N PHE A 28 -11.59 -11.90 19.69
CA PHE A 28 -11.18 -12.53 18.44
C PHE A 28 -12.44 -13.11 17.81
N LYS A 29 -13.10 -12.29 16.99
CA LYS A 29 -14.18 -12.76 16.14
C LYS A 29 -13.58 -13.83 15.25
N GLN A 30 -13.86 -15.09 15.55
CA GLN A 30 -13.49 -16.21 14.70
C GLN A 30 -13.92 -15.82 13.28
N ILE A 31 -12.93 -15.69 12.41
CA ILE A 31 -13.17 -15.63 10.98
C ILE A 31 -13.73 -17.01 10.66
N THR A 32 -15.05 -17.13 10.66
CA THR A 32 -15.70 -18.28 10.04
C THR A 32 -15.08 -18.36 8.66
N ALA A 33 -14.43 -19.48 8.35
CA ALA A 33 -13.89 -19.73 7.04
C ALA A 33 -15.07 -19.81 6.07
N THR A 34 -15.51 -18.64 5.59
CA THR A 34 -16.34 -18.56 4.41
C THR A 34 -15.54 -19.23 3.31
N LYS A 35 -16.09 -20.32 2.75
CA LYS A 35 -15.57 -20.95 1.54
C LYS A 35 -15.13 -19.80 0.61
N PRO A 36 -13.86 -19.74 0.17
CA PRO A 36 -13.40 -18.67 -0.69
C PRO A 36 -14.42 -18.50 -1.81
N PRO A 37 -14.89 -17.28 -2.11
CA PRO A 37 -15.83 -17.09 -3.20
C PRO A 37 -15.23 -17.80 -4.40
N GLU A 38 -15.98 -18.75 -4.95
CA GLU A 38 -15.57 -19.53 -6.09
C GLU A 38 -15.12 -18.53 -7.16
N LYS A 39 -13.80 -18.51 -7.43
CA LYS A 39 -13.20 -17.51 -8.29
C LYS A 39 -13.88 -17.62 -9.65
N LYS A 40 -14.76 -16.66 -9.97
CA LYS A 40 -15.44 -16.57 -11.25
C LYS A 40 -14.40 -16.26 -12.33
N ALA A 41 -13.72 -17.30 -12.81
CA ALA A 41 -12.85 -17.26 -13.99
C ALA A 41 -13.57 -16.56 -15.17
N SER A 42 -14.90 -16.66 -15.23
CA SER A 42 -15.74 -16.02 -16.24
C SER A 42 -15.69 -14.49 -16.28
N TYR A 43 -15.51 -13.79 -15.14
CA TYR A 43 -15.42 -12.33 -15.14
C TYR A 43 -14.17 -11.84 -15.87
N PHE A 44 -13.03 -12.47 -15.61
CA PHE A 44 -11.78 -12.10 -16.26
C PHE A 44 -11.78 -12.47 -17.74
N ILE A 45 -12.25 -13.66 -18.11
CA ILE A 45 -12.29 -14.12 -19.51
C ILE A 45 -13.16 -13.19 -20.37
N SER A 46 -14.38 -12.86 -19.92
CA SER A 46 -15.26 -11.92 -20.66
C SER A 46 -14.68 -10.51 -20.83
N HIS A 47 -13.78 -10.10 -19.93
CA HIS A 47 -13.12 -8.80 -20.01
C HIS A 47 -11.90 -8.82 -20.95
N LEU A 48 -11.26 -9.98 -21.12
CA LEU A 48 -10.12 -10.16 -22.02
C LEU A 48 -10.53 -10.06 -23.49
N ASP A 49 -11.73 -10.55 -23.85
CA ASP A 49 -12.26 -10.47 -25.22
C ASP A 49 -12.41 -9.02 -25.74
N ARG A 50 -12.43 -8.02 -24.85
CA ARG A 50 -12.46 -6.60 -25.23
C ARG A 50 -11.13 -6.08 -25.75
N TYR A 51 -10.03 -6.80 -25.51
CA TYR A 51 -8.70 -6.40 -25.95
C TYR A 51 -8.19 -7.39 -26.97
N SER A 52 -7.76 -6.87 -28.12
CA SER A 52 -7.00 -7.68 -29.08
C SER A 52 -5.61 -7.96 -28.49
N VAL A 53 -5.45 -9.15 -27.90
CA VAL A 53 -4.15 -9.60 -27.40
C VAL A 53 -3.34 -10.07 -28.61
N ARG A 54 -2.35 -9.27 -29.00
CA ARG A 54 -1.36 -9.70 -29.98
C ARG A 54 -0.25 -10.47 -29.28
N GLU A 55 0.19 -11.56 -29.90
CA GLU A 55 1.39 -12.27 -29.47
C GLU A 55 2.62 -11.36 -29.57
N TRP A 56 3.44 -11.34 -28.52
CA TRP A 56 4.68 -10.56 -28.51
C TRP A 56 5.76 -11.30 -29.30
N LYS A 57 6.28 -10.67 -30.36
CA LYS A 57 7.39 -11.22 -31.15
C LYS A 57 8.77 -10.76 -30.66
N TYR A 58 8.82 -9.60 -30.01
CA TYR A 58 10.05 -8.94 -29.59
C TYR A 58 9.85 -8.27 -28.24
N ILE A 59 10.90 -8.30 -27.43
CA ILE A 59 11.03 -7.52 -26.20
C ILE A 59 12.21 -6.58 -26.41
N VAL A 60 11.96 -5.27 -26.34
CA VAL A 60 13.00 -4.25 -26.48
C VAL A 60 13.41 -3.78 -25.09
N ILE A 61 14.70 -3.87 -24.79
CA ILE A 61 15.26 -3.48 -23.49
C ILE A 61 15.86 -2.07 -23.62
N HIS A 62 15.46 -1.18 -22.71
CA HIS A 62 15.97 0.19 -22.61
C HIS A 62 16.46 0.44 -21.17
N HIS A 63 17.50 1.26 -21.00
CA HIS A 63 17.79 1.90 -19.72
C HIS A 63 17.07 3.25 -19.66
N SER A 64 16.78 3.77 -18.46
CA SER A 64 16.03 5.03 -18.26
C SER A 64 16.84 6.29 -18.61
N ALA A 65 18.16 6.16 -18.75
CA ALA A 65 19.11 7.27 -18.79
C ALA A 65 19.02 8.22 -17.58
N SER A 66 18.54 7.69 -16.44
CA SER A 66 18.54 8.35 -15.13
C SER A 66 19.34 7.52 -14.13
N GLU A 67 19.84 8.15 -13.06
CA GLU A 67 20.55 7.45 -11.99
C GLU A 67 19.60 6.57 -11.14
N SER A 68 18.35 7.01 -10.99
CA SER A 68 17.29 6.33 -10.24
C SER A 68 15.90 6.70 -10.79
N GLY A 69 14.85 6.13 -10.21
CA GLY A 69 13.46 6.51 -10.48
C GLY A 69 12.49 5.33 -10.56
N CYS A 70 11.20 5.65 -10.66
CA CYS A 70 10.12 4.68 -10.74
C CYS A 70 9.15 4.96 -11.90
N ALA A 71 8.25 4.02 -12.17
CA ALA A 71 7.26 4.15 -13.23
C ALA A 71 6.39 5.42 -13.11
N ALA A 72 6.04 5.84 -11.88
CA ALA A 72 5.24 7.04 -11.65
C ALA A 72 6.00 8.33 -11.99
N GLU A 73 7.28 8.41 -11.62
CA GLU A 73 8.13 9.55 -11.97
C GLU A 73 8.34 9.66 -13.48
N PHE A 74 8.59 8.53 -14.14
CA PHE A 74 8.76 8.50 -15.60
C PHE A 74 7.45 8.82 -16.33
N ASP A 75 6.30 8.32 -15.85
CA ASP A 75 4.99 8.69 -16.41
C ASP A 75 4.76 10.20 -16.31
N LYS A 76 4.99 10.78 -15.13
CA LYS A 76 4.88 12.22 -14.90
C LYS A 76 5.79 13.01 -15.85
N PHE A 77 7.06 12.63 -15.96
CA PHE A 77 8.00 13.29 -16.87
C PHE A 77 7.54 13.20 -18.33
N HIS A 78 7.09 12.02 -18.78
CA HIS A 78 6.61 11.82 -20.15
C HIS A 78 5.35 12.67 -20.45
N ARG A 79 4.42 12.80 -19.51
CA ARG A 79 3.24 13.66 -19.67
C ARG A 79 3.58 15.14 -19.62
N GLU A 80 4.31 15.58 -18.59
CA GLU A 80 4.51 17.00 -18.29
C GLU A 80 5.61 17.64 -19.12
N LYS A 81 6.69 16.90 -19.44
CA LYS A 81 7.88 17.44 -20.11
C LYS A 81 7.97 17.01 -21.57
N ARG A 82 7.52 15.80 -21.90
CA ARG A 82 7.52 15.29 -23.28
C ARG A 82 6.16 15.42 -23.97
N HIS A 83 5.11 15.76 -23.23
CA HIS A 83 3.73 15.88 -23.73
C HIS A 83 3.23 14.60 -24.42
N TRP A 84 3.64 13.44 -23.93
CA TRP A 84 3.14 12.15 -24.39
C TRP A 84 1.73 11.91 -23.84
N GLU A 85 0.76 11.82 -24.73
CA GLU A 85 -0.67 11.67 -24.37
C GLU A 85 -0.92 10.46 -23.47
N ASN A 86 -0.25 9.34 -23.76
CA ASN A 86 -0.39 8.09 -23.01
C ASN A 86 0.55 8.00 -21.79
N GLY A 87 1.43 8.99 -21.59
CA GLY A 87 2.39 9.02 -20.49
C GLY A 87 3.52 8.00 -20.65
N LEU A 88 3.65 7.07 -19.71
CA LEU A 88 4.79 6.15 -19.63
C LEU A 88 5.12 5.44 -20.95
N GLY A 89 6.31 5.70 -21.51
CA GLY A 89 6.77 5.06 -22.76
C GLY A 89 7.31 3.63 -22.63
N TYR A 90 7.13 2.99 -21.48
CA TYR A 90 7.59 1.63 -21.24
C TYR A 90 6.41 0.75 -20.81
N HIS A 91 6.40 -0.50 -21.29
CA HIS A 91 5.41 -1.49 -20.83
C HIS A 91 5.70 -1.95 -19.39
N PHE A 92 6.98 -2.02 -19.02
CA PHE A 92 7.43 -2.38 -17.68
C PHE A 92 8.62 -1.51 -17.27
N VAL A 93 8.77 -1.28 -15.98
CA VAL A 93 9.92 -0.62 -15.37
C VAL A 93 10.45 -1.53 -14.27
N ILE A 94 11.74 -1.85 -14.30
CA ILE A 94 12.41 -2.66 -13.27
C ILE A 94 13.29 -1.71 -12.47
N GLY A 95 12.83 -1.35 -11.27
CA GLY A 95 13.58 -0.53 -10.33
C GLY A 95 14.45 -1.35 -9.39
N ASN A 96 15.39 -0.69 -8.72
CA ASN A 96 16.19 -1.24 -7.63
C ASN A 96 15.60 -0.97 -6.23
N GLY A 97 14.39 -0.39 -6.17
CA GLY A 97 13.72 0.01 -4.93
C GLY A 97 13.93 1.47 -4.52
N ASN A 98 14.73 2.25 -5.25
CA ASN A 98 14.92 3.68 -5.01
C ASN A 98 14.26 4.51 -6.12
N GLY A 99 13.11 5.09 -5.82
CA GLY A 99 12.37 6.03 -6.66
C GLY A 99 11.06 6.46 -6.02
#